data_AF-A0A1Q7XW10-F1
#
_entry.id   AF-A0A1Q7XW10-F1
#
_cell.length_a   1.000
_cell.length_b   1.000
_cell.length_c   1.000
_cell.angle_alpha   90.00
_cell.angle_beta   90.00
_cell.angle_gamma   90.00
#
_symmetry.space_group_name_H-M   'P 1'
#
loop_
_entity.id
_entity.type
_entity.pdbx_description
1 polymer ?
#
loop_
_entity_poly.entity_id
_entity_poly.type
_entity_poly.pdbx_seq_one_letter_code
_entity_poly.pdbx_strand_id
1 'polypeptide(L)'
;MHTHTHSKAASLDRVTPSPDGDFLLFLGKRVRQLRHLGGMTRKMVAREADVSERHLAQLEAGEGNVSIVLLRRIAGALDVSLVELFAPEVAEPGEKQLIQRFLERLPNHRLEEVVFRLMRDFSPGEKARRKRIALIGLRGAGKSTLGSKLASEKGVRFIELDSEIEKDTGMPLGEIFSLYGQSGYRAIERRTLARVLAEHECAVLSVGGGVVSEKETFDYLVSHCYTIWIKAQPEEHMSRVLEQGDFRAMAGNDRAMEDLRRILEAREPLYRQADMELDTSGSSVEASFSRLKTTLQANFD
;
A
#
# COMPACT_ATOMS: atom_id res chain seq x y z
N MET A 1 12.24 24.28 -63.34
CA MET A 1 11.36 24.98 -62.38
C MET A 1 10.50 23.93 -61.71
N HIS A 2 10.79 23.61 -60.45
CA HIS A 2 10.05 22.65 -59.65
C HIS A 2 8.71 23.25 -59.20
N THR A 3 7.61 22.59 -59.56
CA THR A 3 6.29 22.84 -58.96
C THR A 3 5.92 21.61 -58.14
N HIS A 4 6.08 21.73 -56.82
CA HIS A 4 5.58 20.77 -55.85
C HIS A 4 4.06 20.89 -55.76
N THR A 5 3.35 19.86 -56.21
CA THR A 5 1.92 19.66 -55.94
C THR A 5 1.78 18.90 -54.63
N HIS A 6 1.60 19.61 -53.51
CA HIS A 6 1.26 18.97 -52.23
C HIS A 6 -0.25 18.73 -52.15
N SER A 7 -0.58 17.44 -52.16
CA SER A 7 -1.88 16.87 -51.81
C SER A 7 -2.35 17.37 -50.44
N LYS A 8 -3.55 17.96 -50.40
CA LYS A 8 -4.23 18.44 -49.20
C LYS A 8 -4.99 17.26 -48.59
N ALA A 9 -4.31 16.46 -47.78
CA ALA A 9 -4.95 15.41 -46.98
C ALA A 9 -5.74 16.06 -45.83
N ALA A 10 -7.02 15.74 -45.76
CA ALA A 10 -7.93 16.17 -44.71
C ALA A 10 -7.49 15.59 -43.35
N SER A 11 -7.05 16.45 -42.45
CA SER A 11 -6.91 16.13 -41.03
C SER A 11 -8.28 16.31 -40.36
N LEU A 12 -8.94 15.19 -40.05
CA LEU A 12 -10.01 15.16 -39.06
C LEU A 12 -9.39 15.54 -37.71
N ASP A 13 -9.70 16.74 -37.23
CA ASP A 13 -9.40 17.17 -35.86
C ASP A 13 -10.14 16.24 -34.88
N ARG A 14 -9.39 15.32 -34.27
CA ARG A 14 -9.83 14.63 -33.07
C ARG A 14 -9.76 15.64 -31.93
N VAL A 15 -10.90 16.19 -31.54
CA VAL A 15 -11.04 17.02 -30.34
C VAL A 15 -10.66 16.17 -29.13
N THR A 16 -9.46 16.39 -28.59
CA THR A 16 -9.08 15.90 -27.27
C THR A 16 -9.90 16.64 -26.22
N PRO A 17 -10.61 15.96 -25.30
CA PRO A 17 -11.35 16.64 -24.23
C PRO A 17 -10.35 17.41 -23.35
N SER A 18 -10.54 18.72 -23.21
CA SER A 18 -9.83 19.49 -22.21
C SER A 18 -10.47 19.24 -20.84
N PRO A 19 -9.67 19.21 -19.75
CA PRO A 19 -10.20 19.10 -18.39
C PRO A 19 -11.30 20.13 -18.09
N ASP A 20 -11.17 21.33 -18.65
CA ASP A 20 -12.16 22.39 -18.55
C ASP A 20 -13.47 22.06 -19.28
N GLY A 21 -13.39 21.37 -20.43
CA GLY A 21 -14.56 20.93 -21.19
C GLY A 21 -15.37 19.85 -20.47
N ASP A 22 -14.70 18.89 -19.84
CA ASP A 22 -15.36 17.84 -19.04
C ASP A 22 -16.08 18.46 -17.83
N PHE A 23 -15.46 19.44 -17.17
CA PHE A 23 -16.06 20.18 -16.07
C PHE A 23 -17.30 20.98 -16.48
N LEU A 24 -17.22 21.73 -17.59
CA LEU A 24 -18.35 22.50 -18.11
C LEU A 24 -19.51 21.58 -18.54
N LEU A 25 -19.20 20.43 -19.15
CA LEU A 25 -20.21 19.42 -19.52
C LEU A 25 -20.91 18.84 -18.28
N PHE A 26 -20.16 18.53 -17.22
CA PHE A 26 -20.72 18.08 -15.94
C PHE A 26 -21.67 19.14 -15.34
N LEU A 27 -21.19 20.38 -15.24
CA LEU A 27 -21.97 21.49 -14.69
C LEU A 27 -23.26 21.74 -15.49
N GLY A 28 -23.16 21.70 -16.82
CA GLY A 28 -24.31 21.84 -17.72
C GLY A 28 -25.35 20.75 -17.55
N LYS A 29 -24.93 19.49 -17.44
CA LYS A 29 -25.82 18.35 -17.13
C LYS A 29 -26.50 18.53 -15.77
N ARG A 30 -25.75 18.98 -14.76
CA ARG A 30 -26.27 19.18 -13.40
C ARG A 30 -27.35 20.27 -13.33
N VAL A 31 -27.10 21.43 -13.96
CA VAL A 31 -28.09 22.51 -14.08
C VAL A 31 -29.35 22.03 -14.80
N ARG A 32 -29.18 21.29 -15.91
CA ARG A 32 -30.30 20.70 -16.65
C ARG A 32 -31.11 19.74 -15.78
N GLN A 33 -30.46 18.86 -15.04
CA GLN A 33 -31.10 17.88 -14.16
C GLN A 33 -31.91 18.54 -13.04
N LEU A 34 -31.30 19.46 -12.29
CA LEU A 34 -31.97 20.19 -11.21
C LEU A 34 -33.18 20.96 -11.72
N ARG A 35 -33.05 21.58 -12.90
CA ARG A 35 -34.19 22.21 -13.59
C ARG A 35 -35.32 21.23 -13.89
N HIS A 36 -35.00 20.04 -14.39
CA HIS A 36 -36.02 19.02 -14.67
C HIS A 36 -36.68 18.48 -13.39
N LEU A 37 -35.91 18.29 -12.31
CA LEU A 37 -36.43 17.90 -11.01
C LEU A 37 -37.38 18.95 -10.42
N GLY A 38 -37.07 20.23 -10.57
CA GLY A 38 -37.94 21.34 -10.20
C GLY A 38 -39.14 21.57 -11.14
N GLY A 39 -39.30 20.75 -12.19
CA GLY A 39 -40.38 20.91 -13.17
C GLY A 39 -40.30 22.21 -13.99
N MET A 40 -39.13 22.84 -14.05
CA MET A 40 -38.95 24.16 -14.66
C MET A 40 -38.56 24.05 -16.14
N THR A 41 -39.08 24.95 -16.97
CA THR A 41 -38.61 25.11 -18.36
C THR A 41 -37.36 25.97 -18.38
N ARG A 42 -36.51 25.85 -19.42
CA ARG A 42 -35.34 26.75 -19.58
C ARG A 42 -35.75 28.21 -19.56
N LYS A 43 -36.85 28.56 -20.23
CA LYS A 43 -37.41 29.92 -20.24
C LYS A 43 -37.76 30.44 -18.84
N MET A 44 -38.29 29.58 -17.96
CA MET A 44 -38.61 29.96 -16.58
C MET A 44 -37.35 30.28 -15.77
N VAL A 45 -36.38 29.37 -15.76
CA VAL A 45 -35.10 29.57 -15.04
C VAL A 45 -34.34 30.76 -15.61
N ALA A 46 -34.34 30.94 -16.93
CA ALA A 46 -33.69 32.08 -17.57
C ALA A 46 -34.27 33.42 -17.11
N ARG A 47 -35.61 33.51 -17.04
CA ARG A 47 -36.32 34.69 -16.54
C ARG A 47 -36.03 34.96 -15.07
N GLU A 48 -36.02 33.92 -14.25
CA GLU A 48 -35.84 34.02 -12.80
C GLU A 48 -34.39 34.32 -12.40
N ALA A 49 -33.42 33.81 -13.17
CA ALA A 49 -32.00 34.10 -12.99
C ALA A 49 -31.53 35.41 -13.66
N ASP A 50 -32.42 36.14 -14.33
CA ASP A 50 -32.09 37.34 -15.12
C ASP A 50 -30.99 37.05 -16.18
N VAL A 51 -31.20 35.99 -16.97
CA VAL A 51 -30.27 35.56 -18.04
C VAL A 51 -31.03 35.27 -19.34
N SER A 52 -30.33 35.32 -20.47
CA SER A 52 -30.95 34.92 -21.74
C SER A 52 -31.15 33.40 -21.80
N GLU A 53 -32.27 32.96 -22.41
CA GLU A 53 -32.53 31.53 -22.61
C GLU A 53 -31.43 30.85 -23.45
N ARG A 54 -30.81 31.61 -24.37
CA ARG A 54 -29.65 31.17 -25.15
C ARG A 54 -28.43 30.90 -24.26
N HIS A 55 -28.12 31.79 -23.31
CA HIS A 55 -26.99 31.60 -22.39
C HIS A 55 -27.22 30.40 -21.47
N LEU A 56 -28.45 30.20 -20.99
CA LEU A 56 -28.78 29.01 -20.21
C LEU A 56 -28.66 27.72 -21.05
N ALA A 57 -29.04 27.76 -22.33
CA ALA A 57 -28.89 26.63 -23.24
C ALA A 57 -27.41 26.28 -23.50
N GLN A 58 -26.55 27.29 -23.67
CA GLN A 58 -25.10 27.11 -23.81
C GLN A 58 -24.49 26.51 -22.54
N LEU A 59 -24.85 27.03 -21.36
CA LEU A 59 -24.44 26.45 -20.09
C LEU A 59 -24.85 24.99 -19.97
N GLU A 60 -26.12 24.65 -20.25
CA GLU A 60 -26.60 23.26 -20.21
C GLU A 60 -25.92 22.33 -21.24
N ALA A 61 -25.38 22.90 -22.32
CA ALA A 61 -24.61 22.17 -23.33
C ALA A 61 -23.13 22.01 -22.93
N GLY A 62 -22.67 22.67 -21.86
CA GLY A 62 -21.26 22.73 -21.48
C GLY A 62 -20.44 23.66 -22.38
N GLU A 63 -21.09 24.59 -23.08
CA GLU A 63 -20.47 25.50 -24.03
C GLU A 63 -20.17 26.86 -23.38
N GLY A 64 -18.91 27.27 -23.43
CA GLY A 64 -18.47 28.59 -23.01
C GLY A 64 -18.34 28.77 -21.50
N ASN A 65 -17.62 29.83 -21.12
CA ASN A 65 -17.38 30.14 -19.71
C ASN A 65 -18.56 30.93 -19.14
N VAL A 66 -18.99 30.53 -17.95
CA VAL A 66 -20.04 31.21 -17.19
C VAL A 66 -19.42 31.94 -16.00
N SER A 67 -19.83 33.18 -15.76
CA SER A 67 -19.35 33.89 -14.57
C SER A 67 -19.95 33.28 -13.30
N ILE A 68 -19.17 33.28 -12.22
CA ILE A 68 -19.63 32.76 -10.91
C ILE A 68 -20.86 33.51 -10.39
N VAL A 69 -21.00 34.80 -10.75
CA VAL A 69 -22.17 35.62 -10.41
C VAL A 69 -23.42 35.10 -11.14
N LEU A 70 -23.29 34.72 -12.42
CA LEU A 70 -24.38 34.14 -13.19
C LEU A 70 -24.78 32.78 -12.62
N LEU A 71 -23.80 31.93 -12.30
CA LEU A 71 -24.05 30.64 -11.66
C LEU A 71 -24.79 30.79 -10.33
N ARG A 72 -24.44 31.79 -9.51
CA ARG A 72 -25.15 32.07 -8.26
C ARG A 72 -26.62 32.45 -8.49
N ARG A 73 -26.91 33.22 -9.54
CA ARG A 73 -28.30 33.57 -9.91
C ARG A 73 -29.08 32.37 -10.41
N ILE A 74 -28.45 31.52 -11.23
CA ILE A 74 -29.05 30.28 -11.73
C ILE A 74 -29.30 29.30 -10.57
N ALA A 75 -28.37 29.17 -9.63
CA ALA A 75 -28.56 28.38 -8.41
C ALA A 75 -29.77 28.88 -7.60
N GLY A 76 -29.85 30.20 -7.38
CA GLY A 76 -31.00 30.81 -6.69
C GLY A 76 -32.32 30.60 -7.42
N ALA A 77 -32.35 30.68 -8.75
CA ALA A 77 -33.53 30.41 -9.56
C ALA A 77 -33.95 28.93 -9.55
N LEU A 78 -33.03 28.02 -9.20
CA LEU A 78 -33.29 26.59 -9.05
C LEU A 78 -33.58 26.20 -7.59
N ASP A 79 -33.63 27.16 -6.67
CA ASP A 79 -33.80 26.97 -5.23
C ASP A 79 -32.74 26.02 -4.62
N VAL A 80 -31.49 26.11 -5.09
CA VAL A 80 -30.36 25.33 -4.59
C VAL A 80 -29.18 26.22 -4.20
N SER A 81 -28.33 25.73 -3.31
CA SER A 81 -27.06 26.42 -3.02
C SER A 81 -26.08 26.30 -4.20
N LEU A 82 -25.14 27.25 -4.30
CA LEU A 82 -24.08 27.19 -5.31
C LEU A 82 -23.23 25.91 -5.17
N VAL A 83 -23.08 25.38 -3.96
CA VAL A 83 -22.32 24.15 -3.68
C VAL A 83 -23.02 22.92 -4.29
N GLU A 84 -24.35 22.88 -4.27
CA GLU A 84 -25.13 21.77 -4.84
C GLU A 84 -25.06 21.67 -6.37
N LEU A 85 -24.73 22.77 -7.06
CA LEU A 85 -24.43 22.74 -8.49
C LEU A 85 -23.12 22.00 -8.80
N PHE A 86 -22.21 21.92 -7.84
CA PHE A 86 -20.92 21.22 -7.98
C PHE A 86 -20.88 19.87 -7.26
N ALA A 87 -21.92 19.52 -6.52
CA ALA A 87 -22.00 18.24 -5.85
C ALA A 87 -22.05 17.11 -6.90
N PRO A 88 -21.16 16.10 -6.83
CA PRO A 88 -21.15 14.99 -7.76
C PRO A 88 -22.49 14.22 -7.71
N GLU A 89 -22.93 13.77 -8.89
CA GLU A 89 -24.25 13.15 -9.11
C GLU A 89 -24.44 11.82 -8.38
N VAL A 90 -23.32 11.15 -8.08
CA VAL A 90 -23.29 9.91 -7.32
C VAL A 90 -23.20 10.30 -5.86
N ALA A 91 -24.31 10.15 -5.12
CA ALA A 91 -24.24 10.04 -3.68
C ALA A 91 -23.12 9.05 -3.37
N GLU A 92 -22.08 9.49 -2.65
CA GLU A 92 -21.02 8.57 -2.26
C GLU A 92 -21.67 7.31 -1.69
N PRO A 93 -21.23 6.10 -2.11
CA PRO A 93 -21.76 4.86 -1.56
C PRO A 93 -21.86 4.99 -0.04
N GLY A 94 -22.96 4.50 0.57
CA GLY A 94 -23.20 4.68 2.00
C GLY A 94 -22.00 4.22 2.86
N GLU A 95 -21.23 3.26 2.35
CA GLU A 95 -19.97 2.77 2.90
C GLU A 95 -18.88 3.86 2.95
N LYS A 96 -18.71 4.66 1.90
CA LYS A 96 -17.73 5.78 1.89
C LYS A 96 -18.13 6.86 2.89
N GLN A 97 -19.41 7.19 2.98
CA GLN A 97 -19.93 8.13 3.97
C GLN A 97 -19.73 7.59 5.40
N LEU A 98 -19.93 6.28 5.60
CA LEU A 98 -19.69 5.63 6.88
C LEU A 98 -18.20 5.66 7.25
N ILE A 99 -17.31 5.41 6.29
CA ILE A 99 -15.85 5.49 6.49
C ILE A 99 -15.45 6.93 6.85
N GLN A 100 -15.93 7.94 6.14
CA GLN A 100 -15.64 9.35 6.46
C GLN A 100 -16.09 9.71 7.88
N ARG A 101 -17.33 9.38 8.26
CA ARG A 101 -17.84 9.61 9.62
C ARG A 101 -17.04 8.85 10.69
N PHE A 102 -16.54 7.66 10.37
CA PHE A 102 -15.68 6.90 11.26
C PHE A 102 -14.31 7.58 11.43
N LEU A 103 -13.70 8.03 10.33
CA LEU A 103 -12.42 8.73 10.33
C LEU A 103 -12.48 10.08 11.07
N GLU A 104 -13.57 10.84 10.93
CA GLU A 104 -13.80 12.10 11.65
C GLU A 104 -13.79 11.94 13.19
N ARG A 105 -14.21 10.76 13.67
CA ARG A 105 -14.26 10.44 15.10
C ARG A 105 -13.00 9.76 15.61
N LEU A 106 -12.08 9.39 14.72
CA LEU A 106 -10.89 8.64 15.08
C LEU A 106 -9.83 9.59 15.66
N PRO A 107 -9.20 9.26 16.80
CA PRO A 107 -8.08 10.06 17.29
C PRO A 107 -6.92 10.09 16.29
N ASN A 108 -6.26 11.25 16.14
CA ASN A 108 -5.18 11.43 15.18
C ASN A 108 -4.04 10.39 15.30
N HIS A 109 -3.70 9.98 16.52
CA HIS A 109 -2.66 8.98 16.76
C HIS A 109 -2.99 7.58 16.21
N ARG A 110 -4.27 7.31 15.91
CA ARG A 110 -4.73 6.05 15.30
C ARG A 110 -4.89 6.15 13.79
N LEU A 111 -4.93 7.36 13.23
CA LEU A 111 -5.08 7.53 11.78
C LEU A 111 -3.90 6.90 11.04
N GLU A 112 -2.69 6.99 11.58
CA GLU A 112 -1.51 6.36 11.00
C GLU A 112 -1.68 4.83 10.90
N GLU A 113 -2.17 4.18 11.95
CA GLU A 113 -2.45 2.74 11.96
C GLU A 113 -3.54 2.36 10.94
N VAL A 114 -4.60 3.16 10.83
CA VAL A 114 -5.71 2.90 9.89
C VAL A 114 -5.26 3.08 8.45
N VAL A 115 -4.54 4.17 8.14
CA VAL A 115 -3.97 4.43 6.82
C VAL A 115 -3.02 3.30 6.44
N PHE A 116 -2.16 2.87 7.36
CA PHE A 116 -1.26 1.75 7.15
C PHE A 116 -2.00 0.46 6.79
N ARG A 117 -3.02 0.08 7.57
CA ARG A 117 -3.82 -1.13 7.30
C ARG A 117 -4.59 -1.02 5.98
N LEU A 118 -5.17 0.13 5.67
CA LEU A 118 -5.88 0.34 4.41
C LEU A 118 -4.95 0.22 3.20
N MET A 119 -3.74 0.79 3.28
CA MET A 119 -2.73 0.65 2.23
C MET A 119 -2.22 -0.79 2.14
N ARG A 120 -2.01 -1.47 3.26
CA ARG A 120 -1.62 -2.88 3.27
C ARG A 120 -2.69 -3.75 2.61
N ASP A 121 -3.94 -3.61 3.02
CA ASP A 121 -4.99 -4.58 2.69
C ASP A 121 -5.71 -4.26 1.37
N PHE A 122 -5.71 -3.00 0.92
CA PHE A 122 -6.50 -2.55 -0.23
C PHE A 122 -5.72 -1.74 -1.28
N SER A 123 -4.41 -1.55 -1.13
CA SER A 123 -3.62 -0.88 -2.18
C SER A 123 -3.66 -1.71 -3.48
N PRO A 124 -3.70 -1.07 -4.67
CA PRO A 124 -3.57 -1.75 -5.97
C PRO A 124 -2.31 -2.64 -6.07
N GLY A 125 -1.33 -2.43 -5.19
CA GLY A 125 -0.13 -3.24 -5.03
C GLY A 125 -0.29 -4.54 -4.24
N GLU A 126 -1.48 -4.94 -3.77
CA GLU A 126 -1.67 -6.20 -3.01
C GLU A 126 -1.18 -7.43 -3.80
N LYS A 127 -1.50 -7.49 -5.11
CA LYS A 127 -0.98 -8.54 -6.00
C LYS A 127 0.54 -8.49 -6.13
N ALA A 128 1.14 -7.31 -6.11
CA ALA A 128 2.60 -7.16 -6.12
C ALA A 128 3.21 -7.59 -4.77
N ARG A 129 2.52 -7.32 -3.66
CA ARG A 129 2.91 -7.75 -2.32
C ARG A 129 2.98 -9.27 -2.22
N ARG A 130 1.98 -9.98 -2.74
CA ARG A 130 1.94 -11.46 -2.77
C ARG A 130 3.07 -12.11 -3.60
N LYS A 131 3.72 -11.36 -4.50
CA LYS A 131 4.89 -11.84 -5.27
C LYS A 131 6.19 -11.82 -4.47
N ARG A 132 6.24 -11.08 -3.36
CA ARG A 132 7.41 -10.94 -2.49
C ARG A 132 7.08 -11.51 -1.13
N ILE A 133 7.66 -12.65 -0.79
CA ILE A 133 7.38 -13.33 0.49
C ILE A 133 8.50 -13.00 1.46
N ALA A 134 8.18 -12.37 2.59
CA ALA A 134 9.16 -12.06 3.62
C ALA A 134 8.97 -12.96 4.84
N LEU A 135 9.98 -13.74 5.17
CA LEU A 135 10.03 -14.58 6.35
C LEU A 135 10.60 -13.77 7.51
N ILE A 136 9.82 -13.64 8.58
CA ILE A 136 10.22 -12.98 9.83
C ILE A 136 10.19 -13.99 10.97
N GLY A 137 10.92 -13.69 12.05
CA GLY A 137 11.03 -14.57 13.21
C GLY A 137 12.45 -14.58 13.77
N LEU A 138 12.62 -15.17 14.95
CA LEU A 138 13.94 -15.24 15.56
C LEU A 138 14.92 -16.11 14.78
N ARG A 139 16.22 -15.94 15.07
CA ARG A 139 17.27 -16.83 14.59
C ARG A 139 16.96 -18.27 15.07
N GLY A 140 17.31 -19.28 14.28
CA GLY A 140 16.92 -20.66 14.55
C GLY A 140 15.46 -21.02 14.20
N ALA A 141 14.59 -20.08 13.80
CA ALA A 141 13.21 -20.42 13.40
C ALA A 141 13.12 -21.32 12.15
N GLY A 142 14.19 -21.40 11.35
CA GLY A 142 14.19 -22.12 10.07
C GLY A 142 13.87 -21.24 8.85
N LYS A 143 13.94 -19.90 8.98
CA LYS A 143 13.69 -18.95 7.87
C LYS A 143 14.54 -19.24 6.64
N SER A 144 15.87 -19.41 6.79
CA SER A 144 16.76 -19.63 5.64
C SER A 144 16.50 -20.98 4.97
N THR A 145 16.25 -22.03 5.75
CA THR A 145 15.93 -23.37 5.26
C THR A 145 14.60 -23.41 4.50
N LEU A 146 13.53 -22.90 5.11
CA LEU A 146 12.20 -22.87 4.48
C LEU A 146 12.14 -21.87 3.33
N GLY A 147 12.80 -20.72 3.46
CA GLY A 147 12.86 -19.68 2.44
C GLY A 147 13.59 -20.13 1.17
N SER A 148 14.74 -20.79 1.33
CA SER A 148 15.48 -21.36 0.20
C SER A 148 14.66 -22.43 -0.54
N LYS A 149 14.01 -23.35 0.20
CA LYS A 149 13.09 -24.34 -0.41
C LYS A 149 11.92 -23.67 -1.13
N LEU A 150 11.30 -22.66 -0.51
CA LEU A 150 10.16 -21.93 -1.10
C LEU A 150 10.55 -21.18 -2.37
N ALA A 151 11.71 -20.54 -2.37
CA ALA A 151 12.24 -19.83 -3.52
C ALA A 151 12.51 -20.79 -4.69
N SER A 152 13.13 -21.95 -4.40
CA SER A 152 13.39 -22.99 -5.38
C SER A 152 12.10 -23.54 -6.00
N GLU A 153 11.09 -23.85 -5.18
CA GLU A 153 9.78 -24.34 -5.65
C GLU A 153 9.07 -23.31 -6.53
N LYS A 154 9.17 -22.01 -6.18
CA LYS A 154 8.54 -20.91 -6.93
C LYS A 154 9.36 -20.42 -8.13
N GLY A 155 10.60 -20.90 -8.31
CA GLY A 155 11.50 -20.42 -9.35
C GLY A 155 11.90 -18.94 -9.18
N VAL A 156 11.97 -18.44 -7.95
CA VAL A 156 12.35 -17.05 -7.63
C VAL A 156 13.63 -16.99 -6.81
N ARG A 157 14.23 -15.82 -6.66
CA ARG A 157 15.45 -15.64 -5.87
C ARG A 157 15.15 -15.72 -4.37
N PHE A 158 16.00 -16.45 -3.64
CA PHE A 158 16.08 -16.36 -2.19
C PHE A 158 17.10 -15.27 -1.80
N ILE A 159 16.71 -14.39 -0.88
CA ILE A 159 17.52 -13.24 -0.45
C ILE A 159 17.56 -13.21 1.08
N GLU A 160 18.76 -13.20 1.64
CA GLU A 160 18.96 -12.95 3.07
C GLU A 160 19.36 -11.50 3.24
N LEU A 161 18.53 -10.73 3.96
CA LEU A 161 18.75 -9.29 4.10
C LEU A 161 20.08 -9.02 4.82
N ASP A 162 20.41 -9.80 5.84
CA ASP A 162 21.68 -9.76 6.56
C ASP A 162 22.88 -9.87 5.59
N SER A 163 22.83 -10.81 4.65
CA SER A 163 23.89 -10.98 3.64
C SER A 163 23.94 -9.85 2.62
N GLU A 164 22.80 -9.24 2.27
CA GLU A 164 22.77 -8.05 1.41
C GLU A 164 23.33 -6.82 2.14
N ILE A 165 23.10 -6.69 3.46
CA ILE A 165 23.70 -5.63 4.28
C ILE A 165 25.23 -5.77 4.31
N GLU A 166 25.75 -6.99 4.53
CA GLU A 166 27.19 -7.24 4.54
C GLU A 166 27.83 -6.94 3.17
N LYS A 167 27.14 -7.27 2.07
CA LYS A 167 27.59 -6.91 0.71
C LYS A 167 27.59 -5.40 0.47
N ASP A 168 26.52 -4.71 0.86
CA ASP A 168 26.35 -3.27 0.63
C ASP A 168 27.36 -2.44 1.43
N THR A 169 27.73 -2.92 2.61
CA THR A 169 28.68 -2.23 3.51
C THR A 169 30.12 -2.70 3.35
N GLY A 170 30.34 -3.89 2.78
CA GLY A 170 31.65 -4.54 2.73
C GLY A 170 32.16 -4.98 4.11
N MET A 171 31.29 -5.05 5.12
CA MET A 171 31.65 -5.33 6.51
C MET A 171 30.75 -6.45 7.08
N PRO A 172 31.29 -7.37 7.89
CA PRO A 172 30.47 -8.31 8.65
C PRO A 172 29.52 -7.58 9.61
N LEU A 173 28.34 -8.16 9.88
CA LEU A 173 27.34 -7.53 10.76
C LEU A 173 27.91 -7.14 12.13
N GLY A 174 28.79 -7.96 12.70
CA GLY A 174 29.41 -7.68 14.01
C GLY A 174 30.24 -6.40 14.02
N GLU A 175 30.92 -6.08 12.92
CA GLU A 175 31.69 -4.83 12.77
C GLU A 175 30.76 -3.64 12.59
N ILE A 176 29.67 -3.80 11.85
CA ILE A 176 28.65 -2.76 11.69
C ILE A 176 28.09 -2.35 13.05
N PHE A 177 27.70 -3.32 13.89
CA PHE A 177 27.23 -3.04 15.24
C PHE A 177 28.31 -2.39 16.11
N SER A 178 29.57 -2.79 15.98
CA SER A 178 30.67 -2.25 16.78
C SER A 178 31.02 -0.81 16.40
N LEU A 179 30.97 -0.46 15.11
CA LEU A 179 31.36 0.85 14.58
C LEU A 179 30.20 1.85 14.59
N TYR A 180 29.00 1.42 14.20
CA TYR A 180 27.85 2.31 13.99
C TYR A 180 26.75 2.15 15.05
N GLY A 181 26.89 1.18 15.95
CA GLY A 181 25.90 0.87 16.96
C GLY A 181 24.58 0.34 16.36
N GLN A 182 23.59 0.18 17.25
CA GLN A 182 22.28 -0.34 16.87
C GLN A 182 21.56 0.59 15.88
N SER A 183 21.55 1.90 16.15
CA SER A 183 20.84 2.90 15.32
C SER A 183 21.39 2.97 13.90
N GLY A 184 22.73 2.92 13.75
CA GLY A 184 23.37 2.88 12.44
C GLY A 184 23.03 1.62 11.66
N TYR A 185 23.05 0.44 12.32
CA TYR A 185 22.58 -0.80 11.71
C TYR A 185 21.12 -0.69 11.23
N ARG A 186 20.22 -0.07 12.01
CA ARG A 186 18.81 0.10 11.60
C ARG A 186 18.64 0.96 10.36
N ALA A 187 19.39 2.06 10.26
CA ALA A 187 19.36 2.89 9.06
C ALA A 187 19.85 2.12 7.82
N ILE A 188 20.90 1.31 7.98
CA ILE A 188 21.44 0.46 6.92
C ILE A 188 20.44 -0.64 6.54
N GLU A 189 19.83 -1.31 7.53
CA GLU A 189 18.80 -2.35 7.35
C GLU A 189 17.61 -1.81 6.55
N ARG A 190 17.09 -0.63 6.93
CA ARG A 190 15.98 0.04 6.24
C ARG A 190 16.30 0.36 4.78
N ARG A 191 17.49 0.91 4.52
CA ARG A 191 17.95 1.29 3.18
C ARG A 191 18.16 0.07 2.30
N THR A 192 18.80 -0.97 2.84
CA THR A 192 19.04 -2.23 2.12
C THR A 192 17.71 -2.91 1.77
N LEU A 193 16.75 -2.92 2.69
CA LEU A 193 15.42 -3.44 2.42
C LEU A 193 14.73 -2.66 1.28
N ALA A 194 14.79 -1.33 1.28
CA ALA A 194 14.23 -0.51 0.19
C ALA A 194 14.84 -0.87 -1.17
N ARG A 195 16.18 -0.99 -1.20
CA ARG A 195 16.92 -1.35 -2.42
C ARG A 195 16.51 -2.73 -2.94
N VAL A 196 16.56 -3.75 -2.09
CA VAL A 196 16.20 -5.14 -2.45
C VAL A 196 14.77 -5.21 -2.99
N LEU A 197 13.82 -4.52 -2.37
CA LEU A 197 12.43 -4.51 -2.83
C LEU A 197 12.21 -3.66 -4.10
N ALA A 198 13.09 -2.70 -4.40
CA ALA A 198 13.06 -1.99 -5.67
C ALA A 198 13.64 -2.82 -6.82
N GLU A 199 14.70 -3.60 -6.56
CA GLU A 199 15.38 -4.43 -7.57
C GLU A 199 14.64 -5.73 -7.90
N HIS A 200 13.84 -6.24 -6.97
CA HIS A 200 13.20 -7.55 -7.11
C HIS A 200 11.68 -7.46 -7.07
N GLU A 201 11.04 -7.64 -8.23
CA GLU A 201 9.58 -7.74 -8.33
C GLU A 201 9.02 -9.01 -7.67
N CYS A 202 9.75 -10.13 -7.77
CA CYS A 202 9.41 -11.42 -7.17
C CYS A 202 10.61 -12.00 -6.41
N ALA A 203 10.46 -12.30 -5.12
CA ALA A 203 11.52 -12.87 -4.30
C ALA A 203 10.97 -13.52 -3.02
N VAL A 204 11.77 -14.40 -2.43
CA VAL A 204 11.59 -14.84 -1.03
C VAL A 204 12.72 -14.22 -0.22
N LEU A 205 12.37 -13.49 0.84
CA LEU A 205 13.31 -12.78 1.71
C LEU A 205 13.33 -13.41 3.09
N SER A 206 14.52 -13.54 3.68
CA SER A 206 14.70 -13.78 5.12
C SER A 206 15.19 -12.49 5.75
N VAL A 207 14.47 -12.00 6.76
CA VAL A 207 14.76 -10.73 7.44
C VAL A 207 15.20 -11.01 8.89
N GLY A 208 16.18 -10.26 9.38
CA GLY A 208 16.68 -10.36 10.73
C GLY A 208 15.56 -10.26 11.78
N GLY A 209 15.65 -11.06 12.85
CA GLY A 209 14.60 -11.14 13.87
C GLY A 209 14.39 -9.86 14.69
N GLY A 210 15.26 -8.86 14.52
CA GLY A 210 15.11 -7.55 15.14
C GLY A 210 14.22 -6.58 14.36
N VAL A 211 13.84 -6.88 13.12
CA VAL A 211 13.13 -5.92 12.23
C VAL A 211 11.81 -5.45 12.83
N VAL A 212 11.08 -6.34 13.51
CA VAL A 212 9.78 -6.04 14.11
C VAL A 212 9.84 -4.98 15.20
N SER A 213 11.00 -4.79 15.82
CA SER A 213 11.22 -3.76 16.83
C SER A 213 11.43 -2.36 16.24
N GLU A 214 11.65 -2.25 14.93
CA GLU A 214 11.79 -0.97 14.23
C GLU A 214 10.53 -0.69 13.41
N LYS A 215 9.64 0.14 13.96
CA LYS A 215 8.33 0.41 13.38
C LYS A 215 8.41 0.80 11.89
N GLU A 216 9.28 1.75 11.55
CA GLU A 216 9.40 2.26 10.18
C GLU A 216 9.84 1.20 9.17
N THR A 217 10.78 0.33 9.56
CA THR A 217 11.27 -0.76 8.70
C THR A 217 10.25 -1.87 8.59
N PHE A 218 9.59 -2.22 9.71
CA PHE A 218 8.58 -3.26 9.73
C PHE A 218 7.33 -2.85 8.94
N ASP A 219 6.85 -1.63 9.11
CA ASP A 219 5.74 -1.08 8.34
C ASP A 219 6.08 -1.09 6.84
N TYR A 220 7.30 -0.70 6.48
CA TYR A 220 7.75 -0.78 5.09
C TYR A 220 7.77 -2.21 4.56
N LEU A 221 8.24 -3.17 5.35
CA LEU A 221 8.24 -4.59 4.98
C LEU A 221 6.82 -5.12 4.75
N VAL A 222 5.92 -4.90 5.71
CA VAL A 222 4.54 -5.38 5.70
C VAL A 222 3.70 -4.72 4.60
N SER A 223 4.00 -3.48 4.21
CA SER A 223 3.32 -2.81 3.09
C SER A 223 3.77 -3.30 1.71
N HIS A 224 4.95 -3.92 1.58
CA HIS A 224 5.55 -4.30 0.30
C HIS A 224 5.75 -5.81 0.10
N CYS A 225 5.68 -6.60 1.17
CA CYS A 225 5.83 -8.06 1.13
C CYS A 225 4.68 -8.78 1.84
N TYR A 226 4.34 -9.97 1.37
CA TYR A 226 3.52 -10.90 2.12
C TYR A 226 4.39 -11.53 3.22
N THR A 227 4.09 -11.20 4.45
CA THR A 227 4.91 -11.52 5.61
C THR A 227 4.46 -12.81 6.28
N ILE A 228 5.42 -13.68 6.58
CA ILE A 228 5.18 -14.95 7.26
C ILE A 228 6.05 -15.00 8.51
N TRP A 229 5.41 -15.05 9.67
CA TRP A 229 6.10 -15.30 10.93
C TRP A 229 6.37 -16.79 11.08
N ILE A 230 7.66 -17.15 11.01
CA ILE A 230 8.14 -18.49 11.32
C ILE A 230 8.51 -18.54 12.80
N LYS A 231 7.85 -19.42 13.56
CA LYS A 231 8.10 -19.62 14.99
C LYS A 231 8.50 -21.06 15.31
N ALA A 232 9.20 -21.20 16.42
CA ALA A 232 9.54 -22.48 17.03
C ALA A 232 9.49 -22.33 18.56
N GLN A 233 9.50 -23.43 19.29
CA GLN A 233 9.68 -23.37 20.75
C GLN A 233 11.03 -22.74 21.10
N PRO A 234 11.13 -21.97 22.20
CA PRO A 234 12.37 -21.31 22.62
C PRO A 234 13.57 -22.28 22.69
N GLU A 235 13.35 -23.50 23.15
CA GLU A 235 14.35 -24.56 23.28
C GLU A 235 14.87 -25.01 21.92
N GLU A 236 13.99 -25.11 20.91
CA GLU A 236 14.37 -25.45 19.54
C GLU A 236 15.12 -24.30 18.85
N HIS A 237 14.73 -23.05 19.11
CA HIS A 237 15.50 -21.89 18.66
C HIS A 237 16.95 -21.97 19.17
N MET A 238 17.11 -22.23 20.46
CA MET A 238 18.44 -22.32 21.09
C MET A 238 19.26 -23.49 20.51
N SER A 239 18.68 -24.69 20.43
CA SER A 239 19.36 -25.87 19.85
C SER A 239 19.87 -25.60 18.44
N ARG A 240 19.00 -25.05 17.57
CA ARG A 240 19.35 -24.78 16.17
C ARG A 240 20.40 -23.67 16.03
N VAL A 241 20.40 -22.67 16.91
CA VAL A 241 21.42 -21.60 16.92
C VAL A 241 22.78 -22.14 17.38
N LEU A 242 22.78 -23.03 18.38
CA LEU A 242 23.99 -23.73 18.87
C LEU A 242 24.61 -24.61 17.78
N GLU A 243 23.79 -25.40 17.09
CA GLU A 243 24.23 -26.26 15.98
C GLU A 243 24.85 -25.46 14.82
N GLN A 244 24.42 -24.20 14.64
CA GLN A 244 24.96 -23.29 13.63
C GLN A 244 26.27 -22.60 14.06
N GLY A 245 26.82 -22.91 15.24
CA GLY A 245 28.09 -22.39 15.73
C GLY A 245 28.04 -20.91 16.15
N ASP A 246 26.85 -20.34 16.36
CA ASP A 246 26.68 -18.95 16.74
C ASP A 246 26.63 -18.80 18.27
N PHE A 247 27.79 -18.87 18.89
CA PHE A 247 27.95 -18.79 20.35
C PHE A 247 27.71 -17.39 20.93
N ARG A 248 27.40 -16.37 20.10
CA ARG A 248 27.09 -15.01 20.57
C ARG A 248 25.86 -14.98 21.48
N ALA A 249 24.91 -15.90 21.27
CA ALA A 249 23.75 -16.09 22.14
C ALA A 249 24.13 -16.70 23.52
N MET A 250 25.31 -17.29 23.64
CA MET A 250 25.80 -18.08 24.77
C MET A 250 27.04 -17.50 25.44
N ALA A 251 27.48 -16.29 25.06
CA ALA A 251 28.64 -15.65 25.66
C ALA A 251 28.33 -15.23 27.11
N GLY A 252 28.30 -16.21 28.02
CA GLY A 252 28.46 -16.04 29.47
C GLY A 252 27.24 -16.16 30.38
N ASN A 253 26.19 -16.98 30.16
CA ASN A 253 25.17 -17.14 31.22
C ASN A 253 24.20 -18.33 31.15
N ASP A 254 23.89 -18.89 32.33
CA ASP A 254 22.69 -19.71 32.64
C ASP A 254 21.37 -18.96 32.32
N ARG A 255 21.43 -17.64 32.14
CA ARG A 255 20.30 -16.75 31.82
C ARG A 255 20.00 -16.58 30.32
N ALA A 256 20.81 -17.10 29.41
CA ALA A 256 20.62 -16.92 27.96
C ALA A 256 19.23 -17.42 27.49
N MET A 257 18.76 -18.53 28.07
CA MET A 257 17.45 -19.09 27.77
C MET A 257 16.31 -18.22 28.33
N GLU A 258 16.50 -17.61 29.49
CA GLU A 258 15.53 -16.66 30.05
C GLU A 258 15.44 -15.39 29.20
N ASP A 259 16.59 -14.84 28.78
CA ASP A 259 16.63 -13.64 27.95
C ASP A 259 15.98 -13.89 26.57
N LEU A 260 16.22 -15.05 25.96
CA LEU A 260 15.55 -15.45 24.72
C LEU A 260 14.02 -15.53 24.91
N ARG A 261 13.54 -16.10 26.02
CA ARG A 261 12.10 -16.13 26.34
C ARG A 261 11.53 -14.72 26.50
N ARG A 262 12.23 -13.82 27.21
CA ARG A 262 11.80 -12.41 27.35
C ARG A 262 11.75 -11.69 26.00
N ILE A 263 12.73 -11.92 25.12
CA ILE A 263 12.74 -11.34 23.77
C ILE A 263 11.56 -11.86 22.94
N LEU A 264 11.27 -13.16 23.01
CA LEU A 264 10.12 -13.75 22.33
C LEU A 264 8.81 -13.13 22.82
N GLU A 265 8.61 -13.10 24.13
CA GLU A 265 7.41 -12.54 24.76
C GLU A 265 7.20 -11.07 24.37
N ALA A 266 8.26 -10.26 24.39
CA ALA A 266 8.19 -8.86 24.01
C ALA A 266 7.91 -8.64 22.51
N ARG A 267 8.40 -9.54 21.63
CA ARG A 267 8.27 -9.40 20.17
C ARG A 267 7.05 -10.12 19.59
N GLU A 268 6.46 -11.07 20.30
CA GLU A 268 5.31 -11.85 19.83
C GLU A 268 4.13 -10.97 19.36
N PRO A 269 3.71 -9.92 20.08
CA PRO A 269 2.64 -9.03 19.60
C PRO A 269 2.98 -8.33 18.28
N LEU A 270 4.26 -8.09 18.02
CA LEU A 270 4.74 -7.45 16.78
C LEU A 270 4.80 -8.47 15.64
N TYR A 271 5.31 -9.67 15.90
CA TYR A 271 5.32 -10.75 14.92
C TYR A 271 3.92 -11.18 14.48
N ARG A 272 2.93 -11.15 15.38
CA ARG A 272 1.52 -11.47 15.09
C ARG A 272 0.88 -10.51 14.07
N GLN A 273 1.50 -9.37 13.76
CA GLN A 273 1.03 -8.47 12.70
C GLN A 273 1.34 -8.98 11.29
N ALA A 274 2.10 -10.08 11.16
CA ALA A 274 2.35 -10.74 9.89
C ALA A 274 1.06 -11.25 9.23
N ASP A 275 1.06 -11.38 7.91
CA ASP A 275 -0.09 -11.89 7.15
C ASP A 275 -0.37 -13.38 7.47
N MET A 276 0.66 -14.14 7.87
CA MET A 276 0.57 -15.56 8.16
C MET A 276 1.53 -15.97 9.29
N GLU A 277 1.12 -16.95 10.09
CA GLU A 277 1.99 -17.63 11.06
C GLU A 277 2.27 -19.08 10.65
N LEU A 278 3.49 -19.55 10.89
CA LEU A 278 3.89 -20.95 10.73
C LEU A 278 4.70 -21.40 11.95
N ASP A 279 4.15 -22.35 12.69
CA ASP A 279 4.90 -23.05 13.73
C ASP A 279 5.70 -24.22 13.12
N THR A 280 6.98 -24.29 13.46
CA THR A 280 7.93 -25.34 13.02
C THR A 280 8.34 -26.28 14.15
N SER A 281 7.76 -26.10 15.34
CA SER A 281 8.06 -26.91 16.53
C SER A 281 7.69 -28.37 16.31
N GLY A 282 8.55 -29.28 16.78
CA GLY A 282 8.37 -30.73 16.71
C GLY A 282 8.16 -31.29 15.30
N SER A 283 8.42 -30.50 14.26
CA SER A 283 8.10 -30.82 12.87
C SER A 283 9.39 -30.94 12.06
N SER A 284 9.47 -31.92 11.15
CA SER A 284 10.56 -31.96 10.18
C SER A 284 10.50 -30.76 9.23
N VAL A 285 11.61 -30.49 8.54
CA VAL A 285 11.67 -29.43 7.53
C VAL A 285 10.66 -29.70 6.41
N GLU A 286 10.50 -30.96 5.99
CA GLU A 286 9.58 -31.41 4.94
C GLU A 286 8.11 -31.22 5.35
N ALA A 287 7.77 -31.57 6.59
CA ALA A 287 6.42 -31.37 7.13
C ALA A 287 6.09 -29.87 7.26
N SER A 288 7.03 -29.09 7.79
CA SER A 288 6.89 -27.64 7.92
C SER A 288 6.77 -26.96 6.55
N PHE A 289 7.54 -27.41 5.56
CA PHE A 289 7.49 -26.88 4.19
C PHE A 289 6.17 -27.24 3.49
N SER A 290 5.69 -28.47 3.65
CA SER A 290 4.37 -28.86 3.13
C SER A 290 3.25 -27.99 3.70
N ARG A 291 3.27 -27.77 5.02
CA ARG A 291 2.31 -26.88 5.71
C ARG A 291 2.40 -25.44 5.21
N LEU A 292 3.62 -24.90 5.08
CA LEU A 292 3.86 -23.58 4.50
C LEU A 292 3.22 -23.45 3.11
N LYS A 293 3.39 -24.46 2.25
CA LYS A 293 2.87 -24.46 0.88
C LYS A 293 1.35 -24.48 0.85
N THR A 294 0.73 -25.36 1.63
CA THR A 294 -0.73 -25.49 1.71
C THR A 294 -1.37 -24.20 2.21
N THR A 295 -0.83 -23.59 3.26
CA THR A 295 -1.38 -22.33 3.79
C THR A 295 -1.19 -21.17 2.82
N LEU A 296 -0.06 -21.11 2.12
CA LEU A 296 0.18 -20.09 1.10
C LEU A 296 -0.79 -20.21 -0.09
N GLN A 297 -1.11 -21.41 -0.53
CA GLN A 297 -2.10 -21.64 -1.59
C GLN A 297 -3.49 -21.17 -1.15
N ALA A 298 -3.93 -21.59 0.04
CA ALA A 298 -5.24 -21.21 0.58
C ALA A 298 -5.43 -19.68 0.78
N ASN A 299 -4.35 -18.94 1.04
CA ASN A 299 -4.41 -17.49 1.20
C ASN A 299 -4.25 -16.72 -0.12
N PHE A 300 -3.75 -17.35 -1.18
CA PHE A 300 -3.49 -16.70 -2.47
C PHE A 300 -4.60 -16.94 -3.50
N ASP A 301 -5.37 -18.02 -3.35
CA ASP A 301 -6.59 -18.34 -4.11
C ASP A 301 -7.80 -17.49 -3.63
#